data_AF-A0A381VBT7-F1
#
_entry.id   AF-A0A381VBT7-F1
#
_cell.length_a   1.000
_cell.length_b   1.000
_cell.length_c   1.000
_cell.angle_alpha   90.00
_cell.angle_beta   90.00
_cell.angle_gamma   90.00
#
_symmetry.space_group_name_H-M   'P 1'
#
loop_
_entity.id
_entity.type
_entity.pdbx_description
1 polymer ?
#
loop_
_entity_poly.entity_id
_entity_poly.type
_entity_poly.pdbx_seq_one_letter_code
_entity_poly.pdbx_strand_id
1 'polypeptide(L)'
;MDNFNLPKDLFWIGLNNSFDLHETYFRFRKLFKVKEISKKTDLYITADSRYVLWINSKLICRGPSRSNPCNQIIDVIDITKHIIEGDNIICV
;
A
#
# COMPACT_ATOMS: atom_id res chain seq x y z
N MET A 1 9.53 15.36 17.10
CA MET A 1 9.01 15.02 15.76
C MET A 1 9.74 13.76 15.37
N ASP A 2 9.05 12.62 15.42
CA ASP A 2 9.68 11.35 15.09
C ASP A 2 10.12 11.39 13.62
N ASN A 3 11.40 11.14 13.37
CA ASN A 3 11.97 11.08 12.03
C ASN A 3 11.36 9.88 11.30
N PHE A 4 10.24 10.11 10.63
CA PHE A 4 9.60 9.16 9.73
C PHE A 4 10.50 9.00 8.49
N ASN A 5 11.35 7.97 8.51
CA ASN A 5 12.16 7.59 7.36
C ASN A 5 11.28 6.88 6.33
N LEU A 6 10.59 7.65 5.50
CA LEU A 6 9.90 7.12 4.34
C LEU A 6 10.92 6.61 3.32
N PRO A 7 10.66 5.46 2.66
CA PRO A 7 11.43 5.05 1.51
C PRO A 7 11.43 6.16 0.44
N LYS A 8 12.62 6.46 -0.11
CA LYS A 8 12.78 7.56 -1.10
C LYS A 8 12.11 7.27 -2.44
N ASP A 9 11.86 5.99 -2.73
CA ASP A 9 11.34 5.54 -4.02
C ASP A 9 9.81 5.37 -4.01
N LEU A 10 9.10 6.09 -3.12
CA LEU A 10 7.64 6.13 -3.10
C LEU A 10 7.13 7.16 -4.12
N PHE A 11 6.19 6.73 -4.97
CA PHE A 11 5.52 7.60 -5.93
C PHE A 11 4.06 7.19 -6.12
N TRP A 12 3.23 8.15 -6.53
CA TRP A 12 1.84 7.90 -6.88
C TRP A 12 1.74 7.12 -8.20
N ILE A 13 0.83 6.15 -8.22
CA ILE A 13 0.41 5.47 -9.44
C ILE A 13 -1.08 5.74 -9.68
N GLY A 14 -1.50 5.78 -10.93
CA GLY A 14 -2.88 6.06 -11.31
C GLY A 14 -3.14 5.69 -12.77
N LEU A 15 -4.37 5.88 -13.21
CA LEU A 15 -4.71 5.76 -14.62
C LEU A 15 -4.25 6.97 -15.41
N ASN A 16 -3.96 6.75 -16.70
CA ASN A 16 -3.83 7.85 -17.64
C ASN A 16 -5.21 8.53 -17.81
N ASN A 17 -5.25 9.87 -17.74
CA ASN A 17 -6.45 10.72 -17.92
C ASN A 17 -7.59 10.50 -16.91
N SER A 18 -7.27 10.54 -15.61
CA SER A 18 -8.20 10.27 -14.50
C SER A 18 -9.13 11.43 -14.09
N PHE A 19 -9.35 12.44 -14.94
CA PHE A 19 -9.91 13.73 -14.50
C PHE A 19 -11.43 13.75 -14.24
N ASP A 20 -12.20 12.76 -14.71
CA ASP A 20 -13.66 12.70 -14.58
C ASP A 20 -14.19 11.34 -14.06
N LEU A 21 -13.39 10.66 -13.24
CA LEU A 21 -13.78 9.36 -12.69
C LEU A 21 -14.75 9.53 -11.51
N HIS A 22 -16.03 9.23 -11.72
CA HIS A 22 -17.03 9.22 -10.67
C HIS A 22 -17.26 7.79 -10.15
N GLU A 23 -17.04 7.57 -8.84
CA GLU A 23 -17.25 6.28 -8.17
C GLU A 23 -16.56 5.07 -8.84
N THR A 24 -15.37 5.30 -9.40
CA THR A 24 -14.62 4.25 -10.07
C THR A 24 -13.73 3.48 -9.10
N TYR A 25 -13.66 2.15 -9.29
CA TYR A 25 -12.80 1.26 -8.52
C TYR A 25 -11.71 0.68 -9.41
N PHE A 26 -10.46 0.81 -8.97
CA PHE A 26 -9.30 0.22 -9.64
C PHE A 26 -8.75 -0.94 -8.85
N ARG A 27 -8.03 -1.82 -9.55
CA ARG A 27 -7.29 -2.92 -8.94
C ARG A 27 -5.84 -2.82 -9.38
N PHE A 28 -4.96 -2.62 -8.43
CA PHE A 28 -3.53 -2.67 -8.63
C PHE A 28 -3.01 -4.00 -8.13
N ARG A 29 -2.05 -4.59 -8.86
CA ARG A 29 -1.47 -5.88 -8.51
C ARG A 29 0.00 -5.89 -8.82
N LYS A 30 0.81 -6.36 -7.88
CA LYS A 30 2.25 -6.52 -8.06
C LYS A 30 2.72 -7.85 -7.48
N LEU A 31 3.45 -8.60 -8.29
CA LEU A 31 4.24 -9.74 -7.83
C LEU A 31 5.58 -9.25 -7.31
N PHE A 32 6.05 -9.83 -6.22
CA PHE A 32 7.35 -9.53 -5.64
C PHE A 32 7.94 -10.76 -4.97
N LYS A 33 9.26 -10.82 -4.89
CA LYS A 33 9.99 -11.95 -4.32
C LYS A 33 10.68 -11.56 -3.04
N VAL A 34 10.48 -12.34 -1.99
CA VAL A 34 11.16 -12.20 -0.69
C VAL A 34 12.23 -13.28 -0.60
N LYS A 35 13.48 -12.88 -0.40
CA LYS A 35 14.60 -13.85 -0.29
C LYS A 35 14.59 -14.55 1.07
N GLU A 36 14.40 -13.78 2.14
CA GLU A 36 14.46 -14.23 3.52
C GLU A 36 13.59 -13.27 4.37
N ILE A 37 12.89 -13.80 5.37
CA ILE A 37 12.14 -12.98 6.34
C ILE A 37 12.91 -12.95 7.65
N SER A 38 13.92 -12.07 7.73
CA SER A 38 14.79 -11.95 8.90
C SER A 38 14.42 -10.81 9.86
N LYS A 39 13.59 -9.86 9.41
CA LYS A 39 13.24 -8.64 10.16
C LYS A 39 11.79 -8.23 9.93
N LYS A 40 11.29 -7.41 10.85
CA LYS A 40 10.02 -6.71 10.70
C LYS A 40 9.98 -5.98 9.36
N THR A 41 8.91 -6.21 8.59
CA THR A 41 8.69 -5.61 7.28
C THR A 41 7.47 -4.71 7.37
N ASP A 42 7.71 -3.40 7.29
CA ASP A 42 6.66 -2.39 7.28
C ASP A 42 6.30 -1.99 5.84
N LEU A 43 5.00 -2.01 5.54
CA LEU A 43 4.42 -1.47 4.32
C LEU A 43 3.90 -0.07 4.57
N TYR A 44 4.29 0.87 3.72
CA TYR A 44 3.81 2.24 3.70
C TYR A 44 2.79 2.38 2.56
N ILE A 45 1.58 2.81 2.87
CA ILE A 45 0.50 2.92 1.87
C ILE A 45 -0.44 4.09 2.17
N THR A 46 -0.90 4.73 1.11
CA THR A 46 -2.03 5.66 1.12
C THR A 46 -2.76 5.55 -0.22
N ALA A 47 -3.93 6.16 -0.33
CA ALA A 47 -4.67 6.23 -1.58
C ALA A 47 -5.55 7.48 -1.62
N ASP A 48 -5.89 7.91 -2.83
CA ASP A 48 -6.99 8.81 -3.08
C ASP A 48 -8.08 8.05 -3.87
N SER A 49 -9.27 7.80 -3.33
CA SER A 49 -9.73 8.21 -2.00
C SER A 49 -9.59 7.13 -0.93
N ARG A 50 -9.71 5.83 -1.29
CA ARG A 50 -9.67 4.69 -0.34
C ARG A 50 -9.00 3.48 -0.99
N TYR A 51 -8.49 2.58 -0.15
CA TYR A 51 -7.88 1.31 -0.54
C TYR A 51 -8.42 0.14 0.29
N VAL A 52 -8.32 -1.06 -0.29
CA VAL A 52 -8.49 -2.34 0.41
C VAL A 52 -7.25 -3.19 0.15
N LEU A 53 -6.45 -3.45 1.18
CA LEU A 53 -5.16 -4.12 1.01
C LEU A 53 -5.31 -5.63 1.15
N TRP A 54 -4.75 -6.36 0.17
CA TRP A 54 -4.62 -7.81 0.18
C TRP A 54 -3.17 -8.23 -0.04
N ILE A 55 -2.72 -9.23 0.73
CA ILE A 55 -1.41 -9.88 0.51
C ILE A 55 -1.65 -11.39 0.50
N ASN A 56 -1.16 -12.08 -0.53
CA ASN A 56 -1.31 -13.53 -0.70
C ASN A 56 -2.76 -14.01 -0.48
N SER A 57 -3.71 -13.32 -1.13
CA SER A 57 -5.16 -13.57 -1.07
C SER A 57 -5.82 -13.38 0.30
N LYS A 58 -5.11 -12.79 1.28
CA LYS A 58 -5.65 -12.47 2.61
C LYS A 58 -5.92 -10.97 2.72
N LEU A 59 -7.11 -10.62 3.21
CA LEU A 59 -7.48 -9.25 3.53
C LEU A 59 -6.64 -8.78 4.73
N ILE A 60 -5.91 -7.68 4.56
CA ILE A 60 -5.05 -7.12 5.59
C ILE A 60 -5.79 -6.01 6.33
N CYS A 61 -6.21 -4.98 5.61
CA CYS A 61 -6.88 -3.81 6.17
C CYS A 61 -7.57 -2.96 5.09
N ARG A 62 -8.18 -1.86 5.53
CA ARG A 62 -8.75 -0.80 4.68
C ARG A 62 -8.23 0.54 5.14
N GLY A 63 -8.08 1.47 4.21
CA GLY A 63 -7.60 2.81 4.52
C GLY A 63 -7.72 3.76 3.31
N PRO A 64 -6.96 4.86 3.29
CA PRO A 64 -6.40 5.46 4.49
C PRO A 64 -7.51 6.00 5.40
N SER A 65 -7.16 6.33 6.64
CA SER A 65 -8.03 7.17 7.47
C SER A 65 -8.29 8.52 6.78
N ARG A 66 -9.41 9.18 7.10
CA ARG A 66 -9.70 10.51 6.54
C ARG A 66 -8.59 11.49 6.92
N SER A 67 -8.05 12.18 5.93
CA SER A 67 -7.04 13.22 6.09
C SER A 67 -7.40 14.47 5.28
N ASN A 68 -6.84 15.60 5.68
CA ASN A 68 -6.81 16.79 4.83
C ASN A 68 -5.93 16.46 3.61
N PRO A 69 -6.36 16.68 2.35
CA PRO A 69 -5.53 16.44 1.17
C PRO A 69 -4.16 17.13 1.20
N CYS A 70 -4.07 18.31 1.82
CA CYS A 70 -2.80 19.02 2.01
C CYS A 70 -1.85 18.31 2.99
N ASN A 71 -2.38 17.43 3.85
CA ASN A 71 -1.67 16.67 4.88
C ASN A 71 -2.09 15.19 4.81
N GLN A 72 -1.89 14.56 3.65
CA GLN A 72 -2.30 13.18 3.40
C GLN A 72 -1.64 12.22 4.41
N ILE A 73 -2.44 11.37 5.03
CA ILE A 73 -1.94 10.36 5.98
C ILE A 73 -1.44 9.13 5.21
N ILE A 74 -0.30 8.60 5.65
CA ILE A 74 0.28 7.33 5.20
C ILE A 74 0.14 6.33 6.33
N ASP A 75 -0.49 5.18 6.04
CA ASP A 75 -0.57 4.08 6.98
C ASP A 75 0.76 3.30 6.95
N VAL A 76 1.21 2.87 8.14
CA VAL A 76 2.36 1.96 8.31
C VAL A 76 1.85 0.65 8.87
N ILE A 77 2.00 -0.43 8.09
CA ILE A 77 1.42 -1.73 8.40
C ILE A 77 2.54 -2.75 8.51
N ASP A 78 2.64 -3.44 9.65
CA ASP A 78 3.53 -4.60 9.78
C ASP A 78 2.96 -5.78 8.96
N ILE A 79 3.64 -6.11 7.86
CA ILE A 79 3.24 -7.19 6.95
C ILE A 79 4.06 -8.47 7.14
N THR A 80 4.92 -8.53 8.16
CA THR A 80 5.89 -9.63 8.36
C THR A 80 5.22 -11.01 8.36
N LYS A 81 4.06 -11.13 9.00
CA LYS A 81 3.29 -12.40 9.09
C LYS A 81 2.42 -12.70 7.86
N HIS A 82 2.38 -11.80 6.89
CA HIS A 82 1.52 -11.88 5.70
C HIS A 82 2.28 -12.25 4.44
N ILE A 83 3.61 -12.15 4.48
CA ILE A 83 4.53 -12.55 3.41
C ILE A 83 5.12 -13.93 3.68
N ILE A 84 5.60 -14.57 2.62
CA ILE A 84 6.35 -15.84 2.66
C ILE A 84 7.70 -15.66 1.96
N GLU A 85 8.66 -16.53 2.22
CA GLU A 85 9.86 -16.62 1.38
C GLU A 85 9.48 -17.13 -0.02
N GLY A 86 10.10 -16.57 -1.05
CA GLY A 86 9.72 -16.80 -2.43
C GLY A 86 8.71 -15.79 -2.95
N ASP A 87 7.78 -16.26 -3.78
CA ASP A 87 6.89 -15.39 -4.56
C ASP A 87 5.68 -14.96 -3.73
N ASN A 88 5.40 -13.67 -3.76
CA ASN A 88 4.30 -13.02 -3.06
C ASN A 88 3.52 -12.14 -4.03
N ILE A 89 2.27 -11.86 -3.66
CA ILE A 89 1.41 -10.94 -4.39
C ILE A 89 0.78 -9.92 -3.45
N ILE A 90 0.86 -8.65 -3.83
CA ILE A 90 0.12 -7.55 -3.20
C ILE A 90 -0.95 -7.05 -4.17
N CYS A 91 -2.17 -6.87 -3.67
CA CYS A 91 -3.28 -6.29 -4.40
C CYS A 91 -3.92 -5.16 -3.60
N VAL A 92 -4.33 -4.12 -4.30
CA VAL A 92 -4.99 -2.93 -3.74
C VAL A 92 -6.19 -2.56 -4.62
#